data_AF-A0A7V8DG61-F1
#
_entry.id   AF-A0A7V8DG61-F1
#
_cell.length_a   1.000
_cell.length_b   1.000
_cell.length_c   1.000
_cell.angle_alpha   90.00
_cell.angle_beta   90.00
_cell.angle_gamma   90.00
#
_symmetry.space_group_name_H-M   'P 1'
#
loop_
_entity.id
_entity.type
_entity.pdbx_description
1 polymer ?
#
loop_
_entity_poly.entity_id
_entity_poly.type
_entity_poly.pdbx_seq_one_letter_code
_entity_poly.pdbx_strand_id
1 'polypeptide(L)'
;MDKSKILSRLADLVGIEPVYWDIFGHRNETSEDTKRLMMAAMGLPVETHETAAEYLRTFEEHLWQRWVQPVTVVRRGRPLVVPLCLPADISLRPVCWSLATEDGHVSSGRYLPGTLPESGSRVIDGTVVMCLSMTLPDDVAEGYHTLTIEAGETSASGMVVVAPTMSYLPAWFLACERRWGVACHLYALRSDDDWGMGDFTALARLSDVLVGTGAACIGVNPLHALFPHNPLHCSPYSPSSRLFLNPLYIDVMAVPELAECDRAQKRIRTAKFQKRLEQTRVTERVDYPAVAALKEEVLELLYACFESKHPSGRKTDDRRKAFERFCDEGGETLYRFALYQTLVDSHNGQTWHDWPAPFQSPHSTEVQAFARENAHVKRIAYHLYLQWEADRQLEAAVHRAADNGLSVGLYRDLAVGVDPAGSDVWGHKETFADAHVGAPPDQFNAKGQDWGSPPFNPLRLREGGYAEFIAVLRANMRHAGALRIDHVMALMHLFWIPLGGNPSTGAYMGYPFDDLLGIVALESHRHQCMVIGEDLGTVPPAFRERMTAEGILGYLPAGGTGHGLHPRPANGGRSLAWNRCRPEAGSESGLGRSAGRNSHGQPSDRPSAAARGPD
;
A
#
# COMPACT_ATOMS: atom_id res chain seq x y z
N MET A 1 33.41 21.61 12.02
CA MET A 1 32.10 21.95 11.40
C MET A 1 31.27 22.67 12.46
N ASP A 2 30.46 23.65 12.11
CA ASP A 2 29.54 24.31 13.04
C ASP A 2 28.51 23.31 13.60
N LYS A 3 28.16 23.41 14.87
CA LYS A 3 27.33 22.43 15.61
C LYS A 3 25.95 22.24 14.96
N SER A 4 25.29 23.33 14.59
CA SER A 4 23.98 23.29 13.90
C SER A 4 24.07 22.70 12.49
N LYS A 5 25.24 22.81 11.83
CA LYS A 5 25.48 22.18 10.51
C LYS A 5 25.60 20.67 10.60
N ILE A 6 26.11 20.12 11.70
CA ILE A 6 26.21 18.67 11.91
C ILE A 6 24.81 18.05 12.02
N LEU A 7 23.96 18.63 12.88
CA LEU A 7 22.58 18.14 13.05
C LEU A 7 21.79 18.23 11.74
N SER A 8 21.89 19.35 11.02
CA SER A 8 21.18 19.51 9.75
C SER A 8 21.69 18.54 8.68
N ARG A 9 23.01 18.30 8.62
CA ARG A 9 23.57 17.32 7.69
C ARG A 9 23.10 15.89 8.00
N LEU A 10 23.03 15.52 9.27
CA LEU A 10 22.47 14.23 9.69
C LEU A 10 20.97 14.14 9.34
N ALA A 11 20.21 15.21 9.57
CA ALA A 11 18.79 15.29 9.23
C ALA A 11 18.55 15.07 7.72
N ASP A 12 19.33 15.75 6.87
CA ASP A 12 19.27 15.56 5.42
C ASP A 12 19.60 14.12 5.02
N LEU A 13 20.59 13.49 5.67
CA LEU A 13 21.05 12.14 5.36
C LEU A 13 20.00 11.06 5.72
N VAL A 14 19.24 11.27 6.79
CA VAL A 14 18.18 10.34 7.21
C VAL A 14 16.82 10.67 6.58
N GLY A 15 16.71 11.78 5.83
CA GLY A 15 15.53 12.15 5.04
C GLY A 15 14.60 13.18 5.67
N ILE A 16 14.95 13.82 6.78
CA ILE A 16 14.10 14.87 7.39
C ILE A 16 14.17 16.12 6.52
N GLU A 17 13.04 16.56 5.99
CA GLU A 17 13.01 17.76 5.15
C GLU A 17 13.28 19.01 6.01
N PRO A 18 14.20 19.90 5.60
CA PRO A 18 14.55 21.07 6.39
C PRO A 18 13.45 22.14 6.36
N VAL A 19 12.60 22.11 5.34
CA VAL A 19 11.59 23.13 5.05
C VAL A 19 10.43 22.48 4.32
N TYR A 20 9.21 22.91 4.62
CA TYR A 20 8.04 22.62 3.78
C TYR A 20 7.17 23.85 3.57
N TRP A 21 6.30 23.78 2.56
CA TRP A 21 5.31 24.82 2.28
C TRP A 21 3.93 24.30 2.64
N ASP A 22 3.17 25.07 3.43
CA ASP A 22 1.78 24.72 3.73
C ASP A 22 0.84 25.05 2.54
N ILE A 23 -0.43 24.70 2.66
CA ILE A 23 -1.44 24.95 1.61
C ILE A 23 -1.67 26.44 1.34
N PHE A 24 -1.26 27.32 2.26
CA PHE A 24 -1.36 28.77 2.13
C PHE A 24 -0.11 29.39 1.48
N GLY A 25 0.91 28.59 1.18
CA GLY A 25 2.18 29.06 0.67
C GLY A 25 3.05 29.72 1.73
N HIS A 26 2.86 29.41 3.02
CA HIS A 26 3.83 29.79 4.04
C HIS A 26 4.95 28.75 4.12
N ARG A 27 6.17 29.26 4.24
CA ARG A 27 7.37 28.45 4.44
C ARG A 27 7.53 28.13 5.92
N ASN A 28 7.57 26.84 6.25
CA ASN A 28 7.79 26.33 7.60
C ASN A 28 9.17 25.68 7.68
N GLU A 29 9.96 26.04 8.69
CA GLU A 29 11.28 25.43 8.94
C GLU A 29 11.16 24.32 9.99
N THR A 30 11.83 23.21 9.74
CA THR A 30 11.91 22.12 10.70
C THR A 30 12.88 22.48 11.83
N SER A 31 12.33 22.68 13.02
CA SER A 31 13.10 23.05 14.22
C SER A 31 14.17 22.00 14.59
N GLU A 32 15.22 22.40 15.32
CA GLU A 32 16.22 21.44 15.82
C GLU A 32 15.60 20.40 16.76
N ASP A 33 14.62 20.80 17.58
CA ASP A 33 13.90 19.90 18.49
C ASP A 33 13.09 18.86 17.69
N THR A 34 12.36 19.28 16.65
CA THR A 34 11.64 18.37 15.76
C THR A 34 12.60 17.40 15.07
N LYS A 35 13.77 17.87 14.58
CA LYS A 35 14.79 17.00 13.98
C LYS A 35 15.24 15.91 14.96
N ARG A 36 15.55 16.28 16.21
CA ARG A 36 15.97 15.33 17.26
C ARG A 36 14.87 14.33 17.59
N LEU A 37 13.63 14.78 17.71
CA LEU A 37 12.48 13.91 17.98
C LEU A 37 12.22 12.92 16.84
N MET A 38 12.31 13.36 15.59
CA MET A 38 12.15 12.46 14.43
C MET A 38 13.29 11.44 14.33
N MET A 39 14.54 11.84 14.61
CA MET A 39 15.67 10.91 14.67
C MET A 39 15.47 9.87 15.79
N ALA A 40 15.03 10.31 16.98
CA ALA A 40 14.72 9.41 18.09
C ALA A 40 13.62 8.40 17.70
N ALA A 41 12.57 8.84 17.00
CA ALA A 41 11.51 7.98 16.47
C ALA A 41 12.02 6.90 15.50
N MET A 42 13.14 7.14 14.82
CA MET A 42 13.80 6.17 13.93
C MET A 42 14.77 5.23 14.67
N GLY A 43 14.90 5.36 16.00
CA GLY A 43 15.88 4.64 16.82
C GLY A 43 17.27 5.30 16.88
N LEU A 44 17.36 6.61 16.61
CA LEU A 44 18.60 7.39 16.63
C LEU A 44 18.51 8.52 17.68
N PRO A 45 18.65 8.24 18.98
CA PRO A 45 18.55 9.26 20.04
C PRO A 45 19.69 10.27 19.96
N VAL A 46 19.42 11.46 19.39
CA VAL A 46 20.40 12.54 19.26
C VAL A 46 20.24 13.57 20.39
N GLU A 47 20.77 13.24 21.57
CA GLU A 47 20.69 14.11 22.75
C GLU A 47 21.67 15.29 22.70
N THR A 48 22.85 15.12 22.10
CA THR A 48 23.91 16.13 22.07
C THR A 48 24.40 16.37 20.64
N HIS A 49 25.36 17.28 20.47
CA HIS A 49 26.00 17.49 19.16
C HIS A 49 27.08 16.46 18.89
N GLU A 50 27.67 15.93 19.96
CA GLU A 50 28.68 14.88 19.93
C GLU A 50 28.04 13.56 19.47
N THR A 51 26.85 13.21 19.98
CA THR A 51 26.10 12.04 19.48
C THR A 51 25.64 12.24 18.04
N ALA A 52 25.23 13.47 17.65
CA ALA A 52 24.91 13.78 16.25
C ALA A 52 26.12 13.56 15.33
N ALA A 53 27.31 14.00 15.74
CA ALA A 53 28.54 13.83 14.98
C ALA A 53 28.94 12.36 14.86
N GLU A 54 28.74 11.57 15.91
CA GLU A 54 28.98 10.12 15.91
C GLU A 54 28.03 9.39 14.95
N TYR A 55 26.72 9.65 15.02
CA TYR A 55 25.77 9.09 14.07
C TYR A 55 26.09 9.50 12.64
N LEU A 56 26.37 10.79 12.40
CA LEU A 56 26.72 11.28 11.07
C LEU A 56 27.93 10.53 10.52
N ARG A 57 29.02 10.40 11.30
CA ARG A 57 30.21 9.65 10.91
C ARG A 57 29.86 8.20 10.61
N THR A 58 29.10 7.54 11.49
CA THR A 58 28.68 6.14 11.32
C THR A 58 27.89 5.96 10.02
N PHE A 59 26.87 6.77 9.74
CA PHE A 59 26.11 6.66 8.49
C PHE A 59 26.97 6.92 7.25
N GLU A 60 27.82 7.95 7.33
CA GLU A 60 28.72 8.33 6.24
C GLU A 60 29.82 7.30 5.99
N GLU A 61 30.23 6.50 6.98
CA GLU A 61 31.23 5.42 6.82
C GLU A 61 30.57 4.09 6.46
N HIS A 62 29.40 3.78 7.03
CA HIS A 62 28.69 2.51 6.86
C HIS A 62 28.33 2.24 5.39
N LEU A 63 27.94 3.27 4.64
CA LEU A 63 27.67 3.15 3.20
C LEU A 63 28.90 2.73 2.39
N TRP A 64 30.10 3.07 2.85
CA TRP A 64 31.37 2.73 2.21
C TRP A 64 31.91 1.40 2.71
N GLN A 65 31.68 1.04 3.96
CA GLN A 65 32.13 -0.24 4.51
C GLN A 65 31.34 -1.44 3.93
N ARG A 66 30.19 -1.19 3.31
CA ARG A 66 29.35 -2.22 2.66
C ARG A 66 29.76 -2.48 1.22
N TRP A 67 30.20 -3.71 0.95
CA TRP A 67 30.59 -4.14 -0.40
C TRP A 67 29.43 -4.07 -1.39
N VAL A 68 28.25 -4.50 -0.97
CA VAL A 68 27.02 -4.47 -1.76
C VAL A 68 25.94 -3.78 -0.91
N GLN A 69 25.14 -2.91 -1.53
CA GLN A 69 24.01 -2.29 -0.85
C GLN A 69 22.91 -3.34 -0.57
N PRO A 70 22.12 -3.21 0.50
CA PRO A 70 21.05 -4.16 0.82
C PRO A 70 20.08 -4.36 -0.35
N VAL A 71 19.81 -3.28 -1.06
CA VAL A 71 18.99 -3.25 -2.26
C VAL A 71 19.48 -2.17 -3.22
N THR A 72 19.50 -2.51 -4.51
CA THR A 72 19.69 -1.58 -5.62
C THR A 72 18.53 -1.75 -6.60
N VAL A 73 17.74 -0.69 -6.79
CA VAL A 73 16.64 -0.68 -7.77
C VAL A 73 17.12 -0.03 -9.06
N VAL A 74 17.04 -0.77 -10.16
CA VAL A 74 17.43 -0.32 -11.50
C VAL A 74 16.24 -0.38 -12.45
N ARG A 75 16.14 0.58 -13.37
CA ARG A 75 15.06 0.65 -14.35
C ARG A 75 15.48 0.07 -15.69
N ARG A 76 14.59 -0.66 -16.34
CA ARG A 76 14.74 -1.07 -17.74
C ARG A 76 15.03 0.12 -18.66
N GLY A 77 15.78 -0.15 -19.72
CA GLY A 77 16.22 0.89 -20.68
C GLY A 77 17.35 1.77 -20.17
N ARG A 78 17.90 1.49 -18.97
CA ARG A 78 19.15 2.07 -18.46
C ARG A 78 20.18 0.96 -18.26
N PRO A 79 21.49 1.25 -18.33
CA PRO A 79 22.53 0.30 -17.96
C PRO A 79 22.29 -0.23 -16.54
N LEU A 80 22.35 -1.55 -16.36
CA LEU A 80 22.15 -2.20 -15.05
C LEU A 80 23.42 -2.06 -14.21
N VAL A 81 23.57 -0.89 -13.58
CA VAL A 81 24.76 -0.54 -12.80
C VAL A 81 24.47 -0.69 -11.31
N VAL A 82 25.32 -1.44 -10.61
CA VAL A 82 25.28 -1.63 -9.16
C VAL A 82 26.53 -1.00 -8.52
N PRO A 83 26.38 -0.19 -7.45
CA PRO A 83 27.52 0.34 -6.72
C PRO A 83 28.17 -0.74 -5.85
N LEU A 84 29.50 -0.79 -5.88
CA LEU A 84 30.32 -1.68 -5.06
C LEU A 84 31.37 -0.91 -4.27
N CYS A 85 31.39 -1.01 -2.94
CA CYS A 85 32.40 -0.35 -2.11
C CYS A 85 33.41 -1.36 -1.56
N LEU A 86 34.63 -1.37 -2.10
CA LEU A 86 35.65 -2.35 -1.75
C LEU A 86 36.91 -1.66 -1.17
N PRO A 87 37.57 -2.26 -0.16
CA PRO A 87 38.93 -1.88 0.21
C PRO A 87 39.87 -1.87 -1.00
N ALA A 88 40.79 -0.92 -1.07
CA ALA A 88 41.67 -0.73 -2.22
C ALA A 88 42.57 -1.95 -2.46
N ASP A 89 43.03 -2.64 -1.41
CA ASP A 89 43.82 -3.87 -1.51
C ASP A 89 43.02 -5.05 -2.11
N ILE A 90 41.70 -5.11 -1.84
CA ILE A 90 40.77 -6.04 -2.47
C ILE A 90 40.51 -5.64 -3.92
N SER A 91 40.46 -4.34 -4.20
CA SER A 91 40.22 -3.81 -5.53
C SER A 91 41.33 -4.14 -6.55
N LEU A 92 42.52 -4.52 -6.06
CA LEU A 92 43.69 -4.90 -6.87
C LEU A 92 43.76 -6.39 -7.22
N ARG A 93 42.82 -7.21 -6.76
CA ARG A 93 42.79 -8.67 -7.01
C ARG A 93 41.47 -9.08 -7.68
N PRO A 94 41.46 -10.16 -8.49
CA PRO A 94 40.22 -10.64 -9.11
C PRO A 94 39.19 -11.04 -8.05
N VAL A 95 37.97 -10.55 -8.21
CA VAL A 95 36.80 -10.82 -7.34
C VAL A 95 35.78 -11.62 -8.15
N CYS A 96 35.14 -12.60 -7.50
CA CYS A 96 34.06 -13.38 -8.10
C CYS A 96 32.72 -12.69 -7.84
N TRP A 97 31.83 -12.75 -8.80
CA TRP A 97 30.43 -12.36 -8.61
C TRP A 97 29.50 -13.47 -9.06
N SER A 98 28.35 -13.56 -8.43
CA SER A 98 27.21 -14.36 -8.88
C SER A 98 25.93 -13.55 -8.78
N LEU A 99 25.07 -13.68 -9.78
CA LEU A 99 23.73 -13.12 -9.81
C LEU A 99 22.75 -14.28 -9.92
N ALA A 100 22.04 -14.55 -8.84
CA ALA A 100 20.93 -15.48 -8.82
C ALA A 100 19.65 -14.71 -9.17
N THR A 101 19.05 -15.02 -10.30
CA THR A 101 17.77 -14.43 -10.73
C THR A 101 16.61 -15.09 -10.00
N GLU A 102 15.44 -14.42 -10.03
CA GLU A 102 14.25 -14.84 -9.27
C GLU A 102 13.75 -16.23 -9.69
N ASP A 103 13.91 -16.56 -10.97
CA ASP A 103 13.55 -17.85 -11.58
C ASP A 103 14.57 -18.97 -11.33
N GLY A 104 15.63 -18.68 -10.56
CA GLY A 104 16.65 -19.64 -10.15
C GLY A 104 17.82 -19.81 -11.12
N HIS A 105 17.87 -19.04 -12.22
CA HIS A 105 19.08 -19.00 -13.06
C HIS A 105 20.22 -18.30 -12.32
N VAL A 106 21.46 -18.76 -12.53
CA VAL A 106 22.65 -18.18 -11.91
C VAL A 106 23.66 -17.84 -12.97
N SER A 107 23.96 -16.55 -13.09
CA SER A 107 25.10 -16.04 -13.86
C SER A 107 26.26 -15.77 -12.92
N SER A 108 27.49 -16.00 -13.36
CA SER A 108 28.67 -15.68 -12.55
C SER A 108 29.85 -15.30 -13.42
N GLY A 109 30.83 -14.66 -12.79
CA GLY A 109 32.04 -14.25 -13.49
C GLY A 109 33.10 -13.74 -12.53
N ARG A 110 34.17 -13.23 -13.12
CA ARG A 110 35.26 -12.58 -12.38
C ARG A 110 35.56 -11.24 -13.04
N TYR A 111 35.83 -10.24 -12.23
CA TYR A 111 36.38 -8.97 -12.70
C TYR A 111 37.53 -8.54 -11.80
N LEU A 112 38.40 -7.68 -12.33
CA LEU A 112 39.38 -6.95 -11.54
C LEU A 112 38.72 -5.63 -11.12
N PRO A 113 38.41 -5.38 -9.84
CA PRO A 113 37.63 -4.20 -9.47
C PRO A 113 38.29 -2.88 -9.92
N GLY A 114 39.63 -2.80 -9.92
CA GLY A 114 40.37 -1.64 -10.43
C GLY A 114 40.18 -1.31 -11.92
N THR A 115 39.48 -2.15 -12.70
CA THR A 115 39.09 -1.83 -14.09
C THR A 115 37.68 -1.26 -14.21
N LEU A 116 36.91 -1.22 -13.12
CA LEU A 116 35.58 -0.64 -13.10
C LEU A 116 35.65 0.88 -12.95
N PRO A 117 34.67 1.63 -13.49
CA PRO A 117 34.59 3.07 -13.25
C PRO A 117 34.48 3.41 -11.76
N GLU A 118 35.39 4.25 -11.26
CA GLU A 118 35.35 4.77 -9.89
C GLU A 118 34.33 5.90 -9.78
N SER A 119 33.41 5.79 -8.84
CA SER A 119 32.46 6.85 -8.47
C SER A 119 32.96 7.69 -7.29
N GLY A 120 33.89 7.16 -6.50
CA GLY A 120 34.66 7.91 -5.51
C GLY A 120 35.50 7.01 -4.61
N SER A 121 36.31 7.63 -3.75
CA SER A 121 37.12 6.94 -2.74
C SER A 121 37.18 7.71 -1.43
N ARG A 122 37.40 6.98 -0.33
CA ARG A 122 37.44 7.53 1.03
C ARG A 122 38.39 6.73 1.90
N VAL A 123 39.07 7.39 2.85
CA VAL A 123 39.87 6.71 3.88
C VAL A 123 39.00 6.45 5.10
N ILE A 124 38.88 5.20 5.52
CA ILE A 124 38.13 4.75 6.70
C ILE A 124 39.06 3.89 7.54
N ASP A 125 39.30 4.28 8.79
CA ASP A 125 40.22 3.59 9.72
C ASP A 125 41.60 3.28 9.10
N GLY A 126 42.13 4.23 8.32
CA GLY A 126 43.43 4.10 7.64
C GLY A 126 43.42 3.24 6.37
N THR A 127 42.28 2.66 6.00
CA THR A 127 42.09 1.89 4.76
C THR A 127 41.42 2.74 3.70
N VAL A 128 41.98 2.78 2.49
CA VAL A 128 41.31 3.40 1.35
C VAL A 128 40.20 2.46 0.87
N VAL A 129 38.97 2.95 0.81
CA VAL A 129 37.81 2.27 0.26
C VAL A 129 37.41 2.96 -1.03
N MET A 130 37.19 2.19 -2.09
CA MET A 130 36.79 2.67 -3.42
C MET A 130 35.34 2.25 -3.70
N CYS A 131 34.51 3.18 -4.14
CA CYS A 131 33.19 2.91 -4.68
C CYS A 131 33.30 2.81 -6.21
N LEU A 132 32.84 1.69 -6.75
CA LEU A 132 32.99 1.28 -8.14
C LEU A 132 31.62 1.01 -8.75
N SER A 133 31.49 1.22 -10.06
CA SER A 133 30.25 0.96 -10.80
C SER A 133 30.35 -0.36 -11.56
N MET A 134 29.75 -1.43 -11.02
CA MET A 134 29.70 -2.72 -11.71
C MET A 134 28.50 -2.77 -12.65
N THR A 135 28.73 -3.09 -13.92
CA THR A 135 27.65 -3.32 -14.89
C THR A 135 27.28 -4.79 -14.89
N LEU A 136 26.01 -5.10 -14.63
CA LEU A 136 25.43 -6.43 -14.75
C LEU A 136 25.08 -6.72 -16.22
N PRO A 137 24.90 -8.01 -16.61
CA PRO A 137 24.41 -8.37 -17.94
C PRO A 137 23.07 -7.68 -18.26
N ASP A 138 22.91 -7.13 -19.46
CA ASP A 138 21.71 -6.38 -19.85
C ASP A 138 20.46 -7.27 -20.06
N ASP A 139 20.64 -8.59 -20.15
CA ASP A 139 19.61 -9.60 -20.40
C ASP A 139 18.91 -10.10 -19.12
N VAL A 140 19.31 -9.65 -17.94
CA VAL A 140 18.65 -9.97 -16.66
C VAL A 140 17.17 -9.59 -16.75
N ALA A 141 16.27 -10.51 -16.40
CA ALA A 141 14.82 -10.32 -16.44
C ALA A 141 14.34 -9.20 -15.49
N GLU A 142 13.09 -8.74 -15.62
CA GLU A 142 12.48 -7.92 -14.57
C GLU A 142 12.17 -8.81 -13.36
N GLY A 143 12.43 -8.34 -12.14
CA GLY A 143 12.22 -9.15 -10.93
C GLY A 143 13.15 -8.80 -9.78
N TYR A 144 13.15 -9.68 -8.78
CA TYR A 144 13.96 -9.60 -7.57
C TYR A 144 15.09 -10.60 -7.63
N HIS A 145 16.33 -10.13 -7.61
CA HIS A 145 17.52 -10.95 -7.81
C HIS A 145 18.50 -10.77 -6.66
N THR A 146 19.39 -11.74 -6.48
CA THR A 146 20.43 -11.67 -5.44
C THR A 146 21.79 -11.59 -6.10
N LEU A 147 22.50 -10.50 -5.85
CA LEU A 147 23.89 -10.33 -6.23
C LEU A 147 24.78 -10.71 -5.04
N THR A 148 25.76 -11.57 -5.28
CA THR A 148 26.80 -11.93 -4.31
C THR A 148 28.17 -11.61 -4.88
N ILE A 149 29.01 -10.98 -4.07
CA ILE A 149 30.41 -10.65 -4.36
C ILE A 149 31.31 -11.42 -3.39
N GLU A 150 32.33 -12.10 -3.91
CA GLU A 150 33.23 -12.95 -3.14
C GLU A 150 34.70 -12.66 -3.44
N ALA A 151 35.51 -12.43 -2.40
CA ALA A 151 36.95 -12.28 -2.48
C ALA A 151 37.66 -13.09 -1.38
N GLY A 152 38.15 -14.28 -1.74
CA GLY A 152 38.74 -15.21 -0.76
C GLY A 152 37.66 -15.79 0.15
N GLU A 153 37.82 -15.61 1.47
CA GLU A 153 36.86 -16.07 2.48
C GLU A 153 35.77 -15.04 2.80
N THR A 154 35.87 -13.83 2.25
CA THR A 154 34.90 -12.75 2.48
C THR A 154 33.87 -12.71 1.36
N SER A 155 32.59 -12.65 1.72
CA SER A 155 31.49 -12.47 0.79
C SER A 155 30.48 -11.45 1.30
N ALA A 156 29.77 -10.82 0.37
CA ALA A 156 28.68 -9.89 0.66
C ALA A 156 27.58 -10.08 -0.39
N SER A 157 26.32 -9.96 0.04
CA SER A 157 25.17 -10.08 -0.87
C SER A 157 24.20 -8.93 -0.68
N GLY A 158 23.47 -8.62 -1.74
CA GLY A 158 22.40 -7.62 -1.74
C GLY A 158 21.38 -7.90 -2.84
N MET A 159 20.19 -7.35 -2.68
CA MET A 159 19.12 -7.49 -3.65
C MET A 159 19.30 -6.53 -4.83
N VAL A 160 19.05 -7.01 -6.04
CA VAL A 160 18.96 -6.20 -7.25
C VAL A 160 17.54 -6.31 -7.77
N VAL A 161 16.84 -5.18 -7.84
CA VAL A 161 15.48 -5.11 -8.40
C VAL A 161 15.58 -4.53 -9.80
N VAL A 162 15.22 -5.32 -10.81
CA VAL A 162 15.11 -4.84 -12.18
C VAL A 162 13.64 -4.52 -12.45
N ALA A 163 13.32 -3.23 -12.52
CA ALA A 163 11.95 -2.75 -12.62
C ALA A 163 11.61 -2.20 -14.02
N PRO A 164 10.34 -2.28 -14.46
CA PRO A 164 9.85 -1.61 -15.65
C PRO A 164 10.07 -0.09 -15.60
N THR A 165 9.99 0.56 -16.77
CA THR A 165 10.10 2.02 -16.90
C THR A 165 8.89 2.77 -16.34
N MET A 166 7.72 2.13 -16.31
CA MET A 166 6.47 2.68 -15.81
C MET A 166 5.55 1.56 -15.33
N SER A 167 4.51 1.91 -14.58
CA SER A 167 3.46 0.99 -14.12
C SER A 167 2.61 0.50 -15.29
N TYR A 168 1.92 -0.63 -15.07
CA TYR A 168 1.08 -1.25 -16.08
C TYR A 168 -0.09 -0.36 -16.47
N LEU A 169 -0.27 -0.19 -17.78
CA LEU A 169 -1.44 0.43 -18.37
C LEU A 169 -2.09 -0.53 -19.36
N PRO A 170 -3.40 -0.77 -19.28
CA PRO A 170 -4.09 -1.69 -20.17
C PRO A 170 -4.15 -1.14 -21.60
N ALA A 171 -4.23 -2.03 -22.59
CA ALA A 171 -4.20 -1.68 -24.01
C ALA A 171 -5.25 -0.63 -24.42
N TRP A 172 -6.48 -0.74 -23.88
CA TRP A 172 -7.54 0.24 -24.13
C TRP A 172 -7.16 1.64 -23.65
N PHE A 173 -6.42 1.76 -22.54
CA PHE A 173 -5.97 3.05 -22.01
C PHE A 173 -4.89 3.65 -22.91
N LEU A 174 -3.95 2.82 -23.38
CA LEU A 174 -2.93 3.22 -24.35
C LEU A 174 -3.54 3.64 -25.69
N ALA A 175 -4.67 3.05 -26.07
CA ALA A 175 -5.49 3.46 -27.21
C ALA A 175 -6.36 4.71 -26.94
N CYS A 176 -6.19 5.37 -25.79
CA CYS A 176 -6.98 6.52 -25.34
C CYS A 176 -8.50 6.27 -25.27
N GLU A 177 -8.93 5.03 -25.06
CA GLU A 177 -10.32 4.72 -24.77
C GLU A 177 -10.68 5.17 -23.35
N ARG A 178 -11.95 5.57 -23.16
CA ARG A 178 -12.48 5.94 -21.85
C ARG A 178 -13.33 4.81 -21.29
N ARG A 179 -13.15 4.54 -20.01
CA ARG A 179 -13.93 3.57 -19.24
C ARG A 179 -14.56 4.27 -18.05
N TRP A 180 -15.64 3.70 -17.54
CA TRP A 180 -16.30 4.17 -16.31
C TRP A 180 -16.55 2.97 -15.39
N GLY A 181 -16.79 3.23 -14.12
CA GLY A 181 -17.14 2.22 -13.13
C GLY A 181 -17.92 2.81 -11.97
N VAL A 182 -18.32 1.98 -11.03
CA VAL A 182 -19.06 2.38 -9.83
C VAL A 182 -18.15 2.25 -8.61
N ALA A 183 -18.04 3.29 -7.79
CA ALA A 183 -17.38 3.19 -6.49
C ALA A 183 -18.45 3.03 -5.39
N CYS A 184 -18.24 2.07 -4.48
CA CYS A 184 -19.12 1.81 -3.35
C CYS A 184 -18.31 1.53 -2.08
N HIS A 185 -18.95 1.73 -0.94
CA HIS A 185 -18.48 1.14 0.31
C HIS A 185 -19.13 -0.24 0.43
N LEU A 186 -18.33 -1.31 0.39
CA LEU A 186 -18.82 -2.69 0.36
C LEU A 186 -19.71 -2.99 1.57
N TYR A 187 -19.28 -2.55 2.75
CA TYR A 187 -20.04 -2.73 4.00
C TYR A 187 -21.43 -2.09 3.96
N ALA A 188 -21.66 -1.09 3.10
CA ALA A 188 -22.92 -0.37 2.99
C ALA A 188 -23.89 -0.99 1.96
N LEU A 189 -23.45 -1.97 1.16
CA LEU A 189 -24.35 -2.68 0.25
C LEU A 189 -25.39 -3.48 1.04
N ARG A 190 -26.59 -3.59 0.47
CA ARG A 190 -27.71 -4.34 1.06
C ARG A 190 -28.30 -5.32 0.05
N SER A 191 -28.75 -6.47 0.53
CA SER A 191 -29.53 -7.47 -0.22
C SER A 191 -30.60 -8.13 0.64
N ASP A 192 -31.55 -8.81 -0.02
CA ASP A 192 -32.69 -9.46 0.63
C ASP A 192 -32.31 -10.58 1.62
N ASP A 193 -31.06 -11.05 1.55
CA ASP A 193 -30.50 -12.16 2.31
C ASP A 193 -29.16 -11.82 3.01
N ASP A 194 -28.74 -10.55 3.00
CA ASP A 194 -27.56 -10.10 3.76
C ASP A 194 -27.74 -10.28 5.27
N TRP A 195 -26.62 -10.22 6.01
CA TRP A 195 -26.63 -10.33 7.47
C TRP A 195 -26.58 -8.98 8.20
N GLY A 196 -27.02 -7.91 7.55
CA GLY A 196 -26.99 -6.53 8.05
C GLY A 196 -25.82 -5.69 7.49
N MET A 197 -25.08 -6.22 6.52
CA MET A 197 -23.88 -5.62 5.94
C MET A 197 -23.55 -6.31 4.61
N GLY A 198 -23.02 -5.57 3.64
CA GLY A 198 -22.54 -6.14 2.39
C GLY A 198 -21.29 -7.00 2.56
N ASP A 199 -21.22 -8.11 1.84
CA ASP A 199 -20.18 -9.13 1.87
C ASP A 199 -19.65 -9.44 0.45
N PHE A 200 -18.74 -10.41 0.31
CA PHE A 200 -18.17 -10.75 -0.99
C PHE A 200 -19.21 -11.29 -1.99
N THR A 201 -20.30 -11.91 -1.53
CA THR A 201 -21.42 -12.28 -2.40
C THR A 201 -22.18 -11.04 -2.89
N ALA A 202 -22.38 -10.03 -2.02
CA ALA A 202 -22.95 -8.74 -2.43
C ALA A 202 -22.09 -8.04 -3.47
N LEU A 203 -20.75 -8.12 -3.36
CA LEU A 203 -19.83 -7.62 -4.38
C LEU A 203 -20.02 -8.33 -5.73
N ALA A 204 -20.11 -9.66 -5.73
CA ALA A 204 -20.39 -10.44 -6.93
C ALA A 204 -21.72 -10.04 -7.58
N ARG A 205 -22.78 -9.88 -6.78
CA ARG A 205 -24.11 -9.46 -7.25
C ARG A 205 -24.15 -8.04 -7.79
N LEU A 206 -23.34 -7.13 -7.24
CA LEU A 206 -23.22 -5.79 -7.82
C LEU A 206 -22.68 -5.86 -9.25
N SER A 207 -21.78 -6.81 -9.55
CA SER A 207 -21.33 -7.01 -10.93
C SER A 207 -22.44 -7.53 -11.84
N ASP A 208 -23.37 -8.36 -11.33
CA ASP A 208 -24.54 -8.83 -12.09
C ASP A 208 -25.46 -7.68 -12.49
N VAL A 209 -25.67 -6.72 -11.58
CA VAL A 209 -26.46 -5.50 -11.85
C VAL A 209 -25.82 -4.64 -12.94
N LEU A 210 -24.50 -4.71 -13.09
CA LEU A 210 -23.75 -3.91 -14.07
C LEU A 210 -23.60 -4.58 -15.44
N VAL A 211 -24.09 -5.81 -15.62
CA VAL A 211 -24.05 -6.53 -16.91
C VAL A 211 -24.71 -5.69 -18.01
N GLY A 212 -24.04 -5.55 -19.14
CA GLY A 212 -24.55 -4.83 -20.31
C GLY A 212 -24.56 -3.30 -20.19
N THR A 213 -24.18 -2.74 -19.03
CA THR A 213 -24.12 -1.27 -18.83
C THR A 213 -22.86 -0.63 -19.44
N GLY A 214 -21.83 -1.43 -19.72
CA GLY A 214 -20.52 -0.97 -20.15
C GLY A 214 -19.60 -0.51 -19.01
N ALA A 215 -19.98 -0.73 -17.75
CA ALA A 215 -19.09 -0.53 -16.60
C ALA A 215 -17.85 -1.44 -16.72
N ALA A 216 -16.68 -0.86 -16.45
CA ALA A 216 -15.41 -1.57 -16.49
C ALA A 216 -14.94 -2.04 -15.12
N CYS A 217 -15.38 -1.40 -14.03
CA CYS A 217 -14.97 -1.78 -12.69
C CYS A 217 -15.99 -1.48 -11.60
N ILE A 218 -15.76 -2.13 -10.45
CA ILE A 218 -16.33 -1.77 -9.15
C ILE A 218 -15.18 -1.31 -8.25
N GLY A 219 -15.26 -0.08 -7.74
CA GLY A 219 -14.38 0.46 -6.72
C GLY A 219 -14.89 0.15 -5.33
N VAL A 220 -14.03 -0.31 -4.43
CA VAL A 220 -14.39 -0.63 -3.04
C VAL A 220 -13.50 0.14 -2.06
N ASN A 221 -14.02 0.35 -0.84
CA ASN A 221 -13.17 0.78 0.28
C ASN A 221 -12.08 -0.26 0.56
N PRO A 222 -11.05 0.08 1.37
CA PRO A 222 -10.06 -0.88 1.80
C PRO A 222 -10.70 -2.12 2.45
N LEU A 223 -10.23 -3.31 2.06
CA LEU A 223 -10.76 -4.61 2.51
C LEU A 223 -9.91 -5.25 3.62
N HIS A 224 -8.94 -4.48 4.12
CA HIS A 224 -7.94 -4.83 5.12
C HIS A 224 -8.51 -5.47 6.38
N ALA A 225 -7.78 -6.40 6.98
CA ALA A 225 -8.12 -7.00 8.25
C ALA A 225 -8.17 -5.95 9.36
N LEU A 226 -9.31 -5.91 10.06
CA LEU A 226 -9.53 -5.04 11.21
C LEU A 226 -9.35 -5.84 12.52
N PHE A 227 -10.12 -5.51 13.56
CA PHE A 227 -10.05 -6.11 14.88
C PHE A 227 -11.31 -6.93 15.18
N PRO A 228 -11.33 -8.26 14.95
CA PRO A 228 -12.51 -9.08 15.21
C PRO A 228 -13.02 -9.00 16.66
N HIS A 229 -12.11 -8.84 17.62
CA HIS A 229 -12.42 -8.67 19.04
C HIS A 229 -13.04 -7.30 19.38
N ASN A 230 -12.86 -6.30 18.52
CA ASN A 230 -13.41 -4.95 18.68
C ASN A 230 -14.10 -4.47 17.39
N PRO A 231 -15.31 -4.98 17.07
CA PRO A 231 -16.00 -4.64 15.82
C PRO A 231 -16.36 -3.16 15.66
N LEU A 232 -16.34 -2.36 16.74
CA LEU A 232 -16.56 -0.92 16.66
C LEU A 232 -15.35 -0.16 16.10
N HIS A 233 -14.15 -0.75 16.14
CA HIS A 233 -12.95 -0.26 15.45
C HIS A 233 -13.06 -0.61 13.96
N CYS A 234 -14.01 0.02 13.29
CA CYS A 234 -14.51 -0.37 11.97
C CYS A 234 -13.99 0.51 10.81
N SER A 235 -13.08 1.46 11.08
CA SER A 235 -12.51 2.30 10.03
C SER A 235 -11.63 1.47 9.09
N PRO A 236 -11.91 1.41 7.77
CA PRO A 236 -11.06 0.71 6.81
C PRO A 236 -9.64 1.29 6.68
N TYR A 237 -9.43 2.51 7.19
CA TYR A 237 -8.18 3.27 7.11
C TYR A 237 -7.32 3.17 8.38
N SER A 238 -7.78 2.43 9.40
CA SER A 238 -7.01 2.07 10.59
C SER A 238 -7.03 0.54 10.78
N PRO A 239 -6.49 -0.21 9.81
CA PRO A 239 -6.51 -1.68 9.85
C PRO A 239 -5.46 -2.26 10.79
N SER A 240 -5.73 -3.47 11.28
CA SER A 240 -4.72 -4.28 11.97
C SER A 240 -3.63 -4.76 10.99
N SER A 241 -4.03 -5.09 9.76
CA SER A 241 -3.11 -5.48 8.68
C SER A 241 -3.57 -4.99 7.32
N ARG A 242 -2.62 -4.51 6.50
CA ARG A 242 -2.85 -4.24 5.06
C ARG A 242 -2.63 -5.46 4.17
N LEU A 243 -2.16 -6.58 4.74
CA LEU A 243 -1.86 -7.82 4.02
C LEU A 243 -3.05 -8.77 3.97
N PHE A 244 -3.89 -8.75 5.01
CA PHE A 244 -4.96 -9.71 5.20
C PHE A 244 -6.34 -9.06 5.03
N LEU A 245 -7.38 -9.89 4.84
CA LEU A 245 -8.75 -9.43 4.57
C LEU A 245 -9.57 -9.37 5.86
N ASN A 246 -10.56 -8.47 5.92
CA ASN A 246 -11.53 -8.43 7.01
C ASN A 246 -12.50 -9.62 6.91
N PRO A 247 -12.50 -10.56 7.88
CA PRO A 247 -13.40 -11.72 7.85
C PRO A 247 -14.89 -11.34 7.92
N LEU A 248 -15.22 -10.12 8.33
CA LEU A 248 -16.60 -9.64 8.38
C LEU A 248 -17.26 -9.57 6.99
N TYR A 249 -16.46 -9.54 5.91
CA TYR A 249 -16.95 -9.63 4.53
C TYR A 249 -17.20 -11.06 4.04
N ILE A 250 -16.94 -12.10 4.84
CA ILE A 250 -17.30 -13.48 4.49
C ILE A 250 -18.83 -13.60 4.47
N ASP A 251 -19.39 -14.02 3.34
CA ASP A 251 -20.76 -14.52 3.28
C ASP A 251 -20.79 -15.93 3.87
N VAL A 252 -21.37 -16.04 5.06
CA VAL A 252 -21.48 -17.31 5.80
C VAL A 252 -22.34 -18.33 5.05
N MET A 253 -23.30 -17.87 4.25
CA MET A 253 -24.18 -18.74 3.47
C MET A 253 -23.47 -19.35 2.26
N ALA A 254 -22.39 -18.72 1.79
CA ALA A 254 -21.55 -19.19 0.68
C ALA A 254 -20.34 -20.05 1.11
N VAL A 255 -20.22 -20.37 2.41
CA VAL A 255 -19.19 -21.28 2.92
C VAL A 255 -19.64 -22.74 2.64
N PRO A 256 -18.85 -23.53 1.89
CA PRO A 256 -19.25 -24.89 1.45
C PRO A 256 -19.68 -25.81 2.58
N GLU A 257 -19.00 -25.72 3.73
CA GLU A 257 -19.28 -26.58 4.89
C GLU A 257 -20.69 -26.38 5.47
N LEU A 258 -21.39 -25.29 5.13
CA LEU A 258 -22.77 -25.07 5.59
C LEU A 258 -23.73 -26.17 5.09
N ALA A 259 -23.51 -26.69 3.87
CA ALA A 259 -24.32 -27.78 3.32
C ALA A 259 -24.19 -29.09 4.12
N GLU A 260 -23.05 -29.30 4.78
CA GLU A 260 -22.71 -30.52 5.51
C GLU A 260 -22.82 -30.39 7.03
N CYS A 261 -23.04 -29.16 7.53
CA CYS A 261 -23.06 -28.84 8.96
C CYS A 261 -24.48 -28.70 9.51
N ASP A 262 -25.09 -29.82 9.93
CA ASP A 262 -26.40 -29.86 10.59
C ASP A 262 -26.50 -28.89 11.77
N ARG A 263 -25.41 -28.73 12.54
CA ARG A 263 -25.38 -27.84 13.71
C ARG A 263 -25.51 -26.38 13.30
N ALA A 264 -24.77 -25.93 12.28
CA ALA A 264 -24.85 -24.57 11.75
C ALA A 264 -26.24 -24.31 11.14
N GLN A 265 -26.76 -25.23 10.32
CA GLN A 265 -28.09 -25.10 9.72
C GLN A 265 -29.19 -24.99 10.79
N LYS A 266 -29.15 -25.84 11.82
CA LYS A 266 -30.10 -25.78 12.95
C LYS A 266 -29.97 -24.45 13.69
N ARG A 267 -28.73 -23.97 13.93
CA ARG A 267 -28.49 -22.73 14.65
C ARG A 267 -29.10 -21.52 13.93
N ILE A 268 -28.85 -21.39 12.63
CA ILE A 268 -29.38 -20.30 11.79
C ILE A 268 -30.92 -20.32 11.80
N ARG A 269 -31.55 -21.49 11.71
CA ARG A 269 -33.03 -21.64 11.68
C ARG A 269 -33.72 -21.35 13.02
N THR A 270 -32.99 -21.22 14.13
CA THR A 270 -33.63 -20.92 15.42
C THR A 270 -34.31 -19.56 15.41
N ALA A 271 -35.51 -19.46 15.99
CA ALA A 271 -36.24 -18.18 16.09
C ALA A 271 -35.42 -17.07 16.78
N LYS A 272 -34.58 -17.44 17.77
CA LYS A 272 -33.67 -16.51 18.44
C LYS A 272 -32.60 -15.96 17.50
N PHE A 273 -32.03 -16.79 16.63
CA PHE A 273 -31.04 -16.35 15.62
C PHE A 273 -31.71 -15.45 14.58
N GLN A 274 -32.83 -15.90 14.01
CA GLN A 274 -33.58 -15.16 13.00
C GLN A 274 -34.03 -13.78 13.50
N LYS A 275 -34.45 -13.67 14.77
CA LYS A 275 -34.78 -12.37 15.37
C LYS A 275 -33.58 -11.43 15.45
N ARG A 276 -32.40 -11.93 15.85
CA ARG A 276 -31.16 -11.13 15.88
C ARG A 276 -30.73 -10.71 14.47
N LEU A 277 -30.84 -11.62 13.50
CA LEU A 277 -30.54 -11.35 12.10
C LEU A 277 -31.46 -10.28 11.51
N GLU A 278 -32.77 -10.37 11.74
CA GLU A 278 -33.71 -9.33 11.29
C GLU A 278 -33.37 -7.96 11.90
N GLN A 279 -32.96 -7.93 13.17
CA GLN A 279 -32.54 -6.70 13.84
C GLN A 279 -31.33 -6.03 13.17
N THR A 280 -30.36 -6.77 12.64
CA THR A 280 -29.21 -6.18 11.93
C THR A 280 -29.57 -5.69 10.52
N ARG A 281 -30.63 -6.23 9.93
CA ARG A 281 -31.09 -5.89 8.58
C ARG A 281 -31.94 -4.62 8.54
N VAL A 282 -32.72 -4.33 9.59
CA VAL A 282 -33.62 -3.17 9.64
C VAL A 282 -32.93 -1.86 10.07
N THR A 283 -31.67 -1.90 10.51
CA THR A 283 -30.95 -0.69 10.92
C THR A 283 -30.46 0.12 9.73
N GLU A 284 -30.60 1.45 9.80
CA GLU A 284 -30.09 2.36 8.75
C GLU A 284 -28.55 2.30 8.63
N ARG A 285 -27.86 2.16 9.77
CA ARG A 285 -26.40 1.99 9.85
C ARG A 285 -26.06 0.54 10.13
N VAL A 286 -24.89 0.11 9.67
CA VAL A 286 -24.35 -1.23 9.96
C VAL A 286 -24.12 -1.37 11.47
N ASP A 287 -24.75 -2.38 12.09
CA ASP A 287 -24.50 -2.75 13.48
C ASP A 287 -23.33 -3.76 13.54
N TYR A 288 -22.10 -3.25 13.48
CA TYR A 288 -20.89 -4.06 13.42
C TYR A 288 -20.80 -5.12 14.54
N PRO A 289 -21.02 -4.79 15.83
CA PRO A 289 -21.02 -5.79 16.89
C PRO A 289 -22.04 -6.92 16.69
N ALA A 290 -23.27 -6.58 16.29
CA ALA A 290 -24.31 -7.58 16.10
C ALA A 290 -24.03 -8.48 14.89
N VAL A 291 -23.54 -7.90 13.78
CA VAL A 291 -23.11 -8.65 12.58
C VAL A 291 -21.96 -9.59 12.92
N ALA A 292 -20.91 -9.09 13.59
CA ALA A 292 -19.76 -9.89 14.00
C ALA A 292 -20.16 -11.06 14.90
N ALA A 293 -21.01 -10.80 15.90
CA ALA A 293 -21.49 -11.83 16.82
C ALA A 293 -22.38 -12.89 16.14
N LEU A 294 -23.08 -12.56 15.05
CA LEU A 294 -23.83 -13.54 14.26
C LEU A 294 -22.90 -14.39 13.39
N LYS A 295 -21.97 -13.74 12.68
CA LYS A 295 -21.02 -14.41 11.77
C LYS A 295 -20.07 -15.33 12.54
N GLU A 296 -19.40 -14.85 13.59
CA GLU A 296 -18.47 -15.64 14.41
C GLU A 296 -19.14 -16.91 14.96
N GLU A 297 -20.36 -16.77 15.48
CA GLU A 297 -21.11 -17.91 16.05
C GLU A 297 -21.33 -19.05 15.04
N VAL A 298 -21.50 -18.73 13.76
CA VAL A 298 -21.71 -19.74 12.72
C VAL A 298 -20.39 -20.19 12.10
N LEU A 299 -19.44 -19.28 11.86
CA LEU A 299 -18.12 -19.59 11.32
C LEU A 299 -17.36 -20.59 12.20
N GLU A 300 -17.47 -20.49 13.52
CA GLU A 300 -16.94 -21.49 14.48
C GLU A 300 -17.52 -22.89 14.25
N LEU A 301 -18.84 -22.97 14.02
CA LEU A 301 -19.51 -24.25 13.72
C LEU A 301 -19.09 -24.80 12.35
N LEU A 302 -18.85 -23.92 11.38
CA LEU A 302 -18.43 -24.30 10.04
C LEU A 302 -16.98 -24.79 10.02
N TYR A 303 -16.08 -24.12 10.72
CA TYR A 303 -14.70 -24.58 10.89
C TYR A 303 -14.63 -25.92 11.65
N ALA A 304 -15.40 -26.08 12.72
CA ALA A 304 -15.49 -27.38 13.40
C ALA A 304 -16.03 -28.49 12.47
N CYS A 305 -16.92 -28.16 11.53
CA CYS A 305 -17.37 -29.09 10.50
C CYS A 305 -16.28 -29.36 9.46
N PHE A 306 -15.56 -28.35 9.01
CA PHE A 306 -14.43 -28.46 8.09
C PHE A 306 -13.42 -29.48 8.63
N GLU A 307 -12.96 -29.30 9.86
CA GLU A 307 -12.00 -30.21 10.50
C GLU A 307 -12.54 -31.65 10.64
N SER A 308 -13.85 -31.81 10.87
CA SER A 308 -14.48 -33.13 10.99
C SER A 308 -14.70 -33.83 9.64
N LYS A 309 -15.02 -33.09 8.57
CA LYS A 309 -15.40 -33.64 7.25
C LYS A 309 -14.20 -33.75 6.32
N HIS A 310 -13.26 -32.83 6.45
CA HIS A 310 -12.06 -32.68 5.64
C HIS A 310 -10.80 -32.80 6.52
N PRO A 311 -10.60 -33.92 7.24
CA PRO A 311 -9.47 -34.06 8.16
C PRO A 311 -8.12 -34.10 7.42
N SER A 312 -7.08 -33.59 8.09
CA SER A 312 -5.70 -33.61 7.60
C SER A 312 -5.23 -35.02 7.24
N GLY A 313 -4.37 -35.13 6.23
CA GLY A 313 -3.76 -36.40 5.82
C GLY A 313 -4.62 -37.27 4.89
N ARG A 314 -5.89 -36.91 4.65
CA ARG A 314 -6.71 -37.55 3.60
C ARG A 314 -6.28 -37.06 2.22
N LYS A 315 -5.39 -37.82 1.57
CA LYS A 315 -4.78 -37.48 0.26
C LYS A 315 -5.74 -37.21 -0.89
N THR A 316 -7.03 -37.54 -0.77
CA THR A 316 -8.03 -37.36 -1.84
C THR A 316 -9.01 -36.23 -1.56
N ASP A 317 -8.82 -35.46 -0.50
CA ASP A 317 -9.73 -34.36 -0.15
C ASP A 317 -9.26 -33.03 -0.75
N ASP A 318 -9.92 -32.58 -1.82
CA ASP A 318 -9.53 -31.38 -2.56
C ASP A 318 -9.77 -30.10 -1.75
N ARG A 319 -10.77 -30.09 -0.88
CA ARG A 319 -11.08 -28.97 -0.01
C ARG A 319 -9.98 -28.76 1.02
N ARG A 320 -9.51 -29.85 1.66
CA ARG A 320 -8.36 -29.79 2.58
C ARG A 320 -7.07 -29.38 1.87
N LYS A 321 -6.77 -29.95 0.69
CA LYS A 321 -5.57 -29.58 -0.08
C LYS A 321 -5.55 -28.12 -0.49
N ALA A 322 -6.70 -27.55 -0.85
CA ALA A 322 -6.78 -26.14 -1.21
C ALA A 322 -6.48 -25.23 -0.01
N PHE A 323 -6.96 -25.59 1.19
CA PHE A 323 -6.63 -24.90 2.43
C PHE A 323 -5.14 -25.03 2.80
N GLU A 324 -4.58 -26.24 2.72
CA GLU A 324 -3.16 -26.49 3.00
C GLU A 324 -2.27 -25.73 2.03
N ARG A 325 -2.60 -25.72 0.72
CA ARG A 325 -1.90 -24.91 -0.27
C ARG A 325 -1.96 -23.42 0.04
N PHE A 326 -3.12 -22.89 0.42
CA PHE A 326 -3.25 -21.48 0.83
C PHE A 326 -2.35 -21.17 2.04
N CYS A 327 -2.31 -22.07 3.03
CA CYS A 327 -1.41 -21.92 4.17
C CYS A 327 0.07 -21.96 3.76
N ASP A 328 0.46 -22.89 2.88
CA ASP A 328 1.83 -23.03 2.39
C ASP A 328 2.27 -21.80 1.57
N GLU A 329 1.40 -21.29 0.69
CA GLU A 329 1.62 -20.09 -0.10
C GLU A 329 1.69 -18.82 0.76
N GLY A 330 0.86 -18.72 1.80
CA GLY A 330 0.87 -17.61 2.76
C GLY A 330 2.05 -17.65 3.75
N GLY A 331 2.59 -18.85 4.00
CA GLY A 331 3.80 -19.08 4.78
C GLY A 331 3.80 -18.43 6.17
N GLU A 332 4.99 -18.01 6.58
CA GLU A 332 5.24 -17.40 7.90
C GLU A 332 4.45 -16.10 8.12
N THR A 333 4.23 -15.29 7.09
CA THR A 333 3.50 -14.02 7.21
C THR A 333 2.03 -14.28 7.56
N LEU A 334 1.38 -15.22 6.88
CA LEU A 334 -0.01 -15.61 7.18
C LEU A 334 -0.10 -16.30 8.55
N TYR A 335 0.84 -17.19 8.87
CA TYR A 335 0.90 -17.84 10.18
C TYR A 335 1.03 -16.84 11.32
N ARG A 336 1.93 -15.85 11.19
CA ARG A 336 2.15 -14.79 12.20
C ARG A 336 0.90 -13.95 12.43
N PHE A 337 0.16 -13.63 11.38
CA PHE A 337 -1.14 -12.95 11.51
C PHE A 337 -2.14 -13.78 12.32
N ALA A 338 -2.30 -15.06 11.99
CA ALA A 338 -3.20 -15.95 12.73
C ALA A 338 -2.77 -16.18 14.20
N LEU A 339 -1.46 -16.21 14.44
CA LEU A 339 -0.88 -16.25 15.78
C LEU A 339 -1.19 -14.97 16.58
N TYR A 340 -1.02 -13.80 15.98
CA TYR A 340 -1.40 -12.53 16.59
C TYR A 340 -2.89 -12.53 16.98
N GLN A 341 -3.79 -12.94 16.08
CA GLN A 341 -5.23 -12.98 16.40
C GLN A 341 -5.52 -13.96 17.55
N THR A 342 -4.80 -15.08 17.62
CA THR A 342 -4.93 -16.05 18.72
C THR A 342 -4.42 -15.48 20.06
N LEU A 343 -3.36 -14.67 20.05
CA LEU A 343 -2.85 -13.98 21.24
C LEU A 343 -3.82 -12.90 21.73
N VAL A 344 -4.43 -12.15 20.81
CA VAL A 344 -5.51 -11.20 21.13
C VAL A 344 -6.67 -11.92 21.81
N ASP A 345 -7.11 -13.05 21.27
CA ASP A 345 -8.19 -13.85 21.87
C ASP A 345 -7.83 -14.34 23.28
N SER A 346 -6.59 -14.81 23.49
CA SER A 346 -6.14 -15.31 24.80
C SER A 346 -5.96 -14.20 25.85
N HIS A 347 -5.75 -12.96 25.41
CA HIS A 347 -5.65 -11.76 26.25
C HIS A 347 -6.95 -10.95 26.30
N ASN A 348 -8.10 -11.57 26.00
CA ASN A 348 -9.44 -10.96 26.08
C ASN A 348 -9.57 -9.66 25.26
N GLY A 349 -8.93 -9.60 24.09
CA GLY A 349 -9.01 -8.43 23.20
C GLY A 349 -8.14 -7.24 23.63
N GLN A 350 -7.20 -7.42 24.57
CA GLN A 350 -6.22 -6.38 24.88
C GLN A 350 -5.24 -6.16 23.73
N THR A 351 -4.73 -4.95 23.60
CA THR A 351 -3.70 -4.63 22.61
C THR A 351 -2.36 -5.24 23.01
N TRP A 352 -1.50 -5.50 22.02
CA TRP A 352 -0.20 -6.11 22.31
C TRP A 352 0.70 -5.24 23.19
N HIS A 353 0.48 -3.92 23.24
CA HIS A 353 1.18 -3.02 24.16
C HIS A 353 0.90 -3.35 25.64
N ASP A 354 -0.28 -3.92 25.93
CA ASP A 354 -0.74 -4.25 27.28
C ASP A 354 -0.40 -5.69 27.70
N TRP A 355 0.06 -6.52 26.75
CA TRP A 355 0.44 -7.91 27.06
C TRP A 355 1.72 -7.96 27.89
N PRO A 356 1.97 -9.07 28.63
CA PRO A 356 3.25 -9.28 29.28
C PRO A 356 4.41 -9.18 28.26
N ALA A 357 5.53 -8.58 28.68
CA ALA A 357 6.65 -8.24 27.80
C ALA A 357 7.09 -9.36 26.82
N PRO A 358 7.15 -10.65 27.21
CA PRO A 358 7.49 -11.71 26.27
C PRO A 358 6.52 -11.85 25.09
N PHE A 359 5.24 -11.54 25.24
CA PHE A 359 4.25 -11.64 24.16
C PHE A 359 4.25 -10.44 23.21
N GLN A 360 4.96 -9.37 23.55
CA GLN A 360 5.06 -8.17 22.70
C GLN A 360 6.00 -8.36 21.50
N SER A 361 6.75 -9.47 21.45
CA SER A 361 7.61 -9.82 20.32
C SER A 361 7.23 -11.20 19.76
N PRO A 362 7.02 -11.32 18.43
CA PRO A 362 6.67 -12.60 17.80
C PRO A 362 7.79 -13.66 17.90
N HIS A 363 9.02 -13.22 18.17
CA HIS A 363 10.21 -14.09 18.19
C HIS A 363 10.57 -14.60 19.59
N SER A 364 9.79 -14.27 20.63
CA SER A 364 10.08 -14.73 21.99
C SER A 364 9.84 -16.23 22.16
N THR A 365 10.57 -16.83 23.10
CA THR A 365 10.40 -18.25 23.45
C THR A 365 8.98 -18.56 23.95
N GLU A 366 8.34 -17.60 24.61
CA GLU A 366 7.01 -17.68 25.19
C GLU A 366 5.93 -17.68 24.12
N VAL A 367 6.05 -16.83 23.09
CA VAL A 367 5.15 -16.85 21.93
C VAL A 367 5.29 -18.18 21.18
N GLN A 368 6.50 -18.68 21.01
CA GLN A 368 6.75 -19.97 20.36
C GLN A 368 6.21 -21.15 21.19
N ALA A 369 6.28 -21.09 22.52
CA ALA A 369 5.69 -22.08 23.40
C ALA A 369 4.15 -22.03 23.35
N PHE A 370 3.57 -20.84 23.45
CA PHE A 370 2.13 -20.59 23.33
C PHE A 370 1.58 -21.16 22.02
N ALA A 371 2.26 -20.92 20.91
CA ALA A 371 1.85 -21.40 19.59
C ALA A 371 1.81 -22.93 19.44
N ARG A 372 2.50 -23.68 20.31
CA ARG A 372 2.56 -25.15 20.30
C ARG A 372 1.50 -25.82 21.18
N GLU A 373 0.80 -25.07 22.02
CA GLU A 373 -0.26 -25.64 22.85
C GLU A 373 -1.46 -26.05 21.99
N ASN A 374 -2.01 -27.24 22.23
CA ASN A 374 -3.06 -27.82 21.39
C ASN A 374 -4.29 -26.91 21.19
N ALA A 375 -4.67 -26.14 22.22
CA ALA A 375 -5.79 -25.19 22.12
C ALA A 375 -5.46 -24.03 21.16
N HIS A 376 -4.24 -23.51 21.22
CA HIS A 376 -3.78 -22.40 20.40
C HIS A 376 -3.52 -22.82 18.96
N VAL A 377 -2.97 -24.03 18.72
CA VAL A 377 -2.84 -24.60 17.36
C VAL A 377 -4.19 -24.63 16.64
N LYS A 378 -5.26 -25.07 17.33
CA LYS A 378 -6.62 -25.11 16.76
C LYS A 378 -7.16 -23.72 16.47
N ARG A 379 -6.88 -22.74 17.32
CA ARG A 379 -7.35 -21.36 17.16
C ARG A 379 -6.58 -20.62 16.05
N ILE A 380 -5.28 -20.86 15.93
CA ILE A 380 -4.48 -20.38 14.79
C ILE A 380 -5.07 -20.93 13.49
N ALA A 381 -5.34 -22.24 13.43
CA ALA A 381 -5.94 -22.85 12.24
C ALA A 381 -7.36 -22.33 11.91
N TYR A 382 -8.15 -21.91 12.91
CA TYR A 382 -9.41 -21.20 12.68
C TYR A 382 -9.18 -19.86 11.97
N HIS A 383 -8.25 -19.03 12.45
CA HIS A 383 -7.93 -17.74 11.84
C HIS A 383 -7.34 -17.89 10.43
N LEU A 384 -6.55 -18.94 10.19
CA LEU A 384 -6.09 -19.31 8.85
C LEU A 384 -7.26 -19.66 7.93
N TYR A 385 -8.21 -20.47 8.42
CA TYR A 385 -9.41 -20.85 7.67
C TYR A 385 -10.28 -19.64 7.31
N LEU A 386 -10.41 -18.66 8.21
CA LEU A 386 -11.13 -17.41 7.92
C LEU A 386 -10.47 -16.61 6.79
N GLN A 387 -9.15 -16.47 6.80
CA GLN A 387 -8.43 -15.77 5.72
C GLN A 387 -8.56 -16.51 4.38
N TRP A 388 -8.50 -17.84 4.40
CA TRP A 388 -8.72 -18.66 3.22
C TRP A 388 -10.14 -18.48 2.65
N GLU A 389 -11.16 -18.49 3.50
CA GLU A 389 -12.54 -18.28 3.05
C GLU A 389 -12.79 -16.87 2.54
N ALA A 390 -12.22 -15.85 3.18
CA ALA A 390 -12.28 -14.47 2.69
C ALA A 390 -11.62 -14.35 1.30
N ASP A 391 -10.44 -14.94 1.13
CA ASP A 391 -9.71 -14.93 -0.14
C ASP A 391 -10.48 -15.64 -1.25
N ARG A 392 -10.98 -16.86 -0.99
CA ARG A 392 -11.76 -17.65 -1.94
C ARG A 392 -13.01 -16.91 -2.39
N GLN A 393 -13.72 -16.24 -1.47
CA GLN A 393 -14.93 -15.50 -1.83
C GLN A 393 -14.62 -14.20 -2.58
N LEU A 394 -13.53 -13.51 -2.25
CA LEU A 394 -13.08 -12.36 -3.02
C LEU A 394 -12.68 -12.75 -4.45
N GLU A 395 -11.92 -13.84 -4.61
CA GLU A 395 -11.58 -14.42 -5.92
C GLU A 395 -12.84 -14.73 -6.73
N ALA A 396 -13.84 -15.38 -6.12
CA ALA A 396 -15.11 -15.68 -6.78
C ALA A 396 -15.86 -14.42 -7.25
N ALA A 397 -15.86 -13.34 -6.44
CA ALA A 397 -16.47 -12.07 -6.83
C ALA A 397 -15.74 -11.42 -8.02
N VAL A 398 -14.41 -11.53 -8.07
CA VAL A 398 -13.60 -11.01 -9.17
C VAL A 398 -13.77 -11.80 -10.46
N HIS A 399 -13.80 -13.13 -10.38
CA HIS A 399 -14.14 -13.98 -11.53
C HIS A 399 -15.54 -13.65 -12.06
N ARG A 400 -16.52 -13.46 -11.16
CA ARG A 400 -17.87 -13.06 -11.56
C ARG A 400 -17.90 -11.71 -12.27
N ALA A 401 -17.14 -10.72 -11.78
CA ALA A 401 -17.01 -9.42 -12.44
C ALA A 401 -16.39 -9.55 -13.84
N ALA A 402 -15.36 -10.38 -14.00
CA ALA A 402 -14.73 -10.65 -15.29
C ALA A 402 -15.70 -11.32 -16.28
N ASP A 403 -16.43 -12.35 -15.84
CA ASP A 403 -17.46 -13.04 -16.64
C ASP A 403 -18.57 -12.08 -17.11
N ASN A 404 -18.89 -11.08 -16.28
CA ASN A 404 -19.86 -10.02 -16.56
C ASN A 404 -19.30 -8.89 -17.44
N GLY A 405 -18.04 -8.98 -17.88
CA GLY A 405 -17.43 -8.05 -18.84
C GLY A 405 -16.81 -6.79 -18.23
N LEU A 406 -16.61 -6.74 -16.91
CA LEU A 406 -15.92 -5.63 -16.25
C LEU A 406 -14.42 -5.74 -16.56
N SER A 407 -13.97 -5.04 -17.62
CA SER A 407 -12.61 -5.17 -18.18
C SER A 407 -11.46 -4.78 -17.24
N VAL A 408 -11.74 -4.04 -16.15
CA VAL A 408 -10.80 -3.73 -15.07
C VAL A 408 -11.12 -4.55 -13.81
N GLY A 409 -12.31 -5.14 -13.71
CA GLY A 409 -12.72 -5.94 -12.57
C GLY A 409 -12.83 -5.11 -11.29
N LEU A 410 -12.06 -5.49 -10.27
CA LEU A 410 -12.07 -4.79 -8.98
C LEU A 410 -11.03 -3.65 -8.96
N TYR A 411 -11.49 -2.49 -8.52
CA TYR A 411 -10.66 -1.34 -8.17
C TYR A 411 -10.52 -1.28 -6.63
N ARG A 412 -9.40 -1.80 -6.12
CA ARG A 412 -9.13 -1.86 -4.68
C ARG A 412 -8.52 -0.56 -4.17
N ASP A 413 -8.61 -0.37 -2.86
CA ASP A 413 -8.12 0.82 -2.18
C ASP A 413 -7.14 0.45 -1.06
N LEU A 414 -5.93 1.02 -1.11
CA LEU A 414 -4.85 0.81 -0.16
C LEU A 414 -4.74 2.00 0.78
N ALA A 415 -5.20 1.80 2.02
CA ALA A 415 -4.97 2.74 3.12
C ALA A 415 -3.48 3.07 3.33
N VAL A 416 -3.22 4.33 3.70
CA VAL A 416 -1.87 4.88 3.92
C VAL A 416 -1.08 4.13 5.00
N GLY A 417 -1.74 3.67 6.05
CA GLY A 417 -1.09 3.09 7.24
C GLY A 417 -1.90 1.97 7.89
N VAL A 418 -1.42 1.56 9.06
CA VAL A 418 -2.02 0.55 9.94
C VAL A 418 -2.27 1.16 11.31
N ASP A 419 -3.08 0.51 12.12
CA ASP A 419 -3.22 0.84 13.53
C ASP A 419 -1.97 0.39 14.32
N PRO A 420 -1.45 1.19 15.28
CA PRO A 420 -0.27 0.84 16.07
C PRO A 420 -0.44 -0.44 16.89
N ALA A 421 -1.66 -0.75 17.32
CA ALA A 421 -1.98 -1.99 18.00
C ALA A 421 -2.17 -3.18 17.05
N GLY A 422 -2.07 -2.99 15.73
CA GLY A 422 -2.31 -3.99 14.71
C GLY A 422 -1.24 -5.09 14.60
N SER A 423 -1.59 -6.16 13.89
CA SER A 423 -0.72 -7.31 13.65
C SER A 423 0.52 -6.97 12.81
N ASP A 424 0.41 -6.02 11.87
CA ASP A 424 1.56 -5.64 11.03
C ASP A 424 2.65 -4.99 11.88
N VAL A 425 2.27 -4.12 12.83
CA VAL A 425 3.20 -3.44 13.74
C VAL A 425 3.77 -4.39 14.78
N TRP A 426 2.94 -5.27 15.36
CA TRP A 426 3.44 -6.32 16.27
C TRP A 426 4.41 -7.27 15.56
N GLY A 427 4.10 -7.64 14.32
CA GLY A 427 4.85 -8.62 13.54
C GLY A 427 6.19 -8.11 12.99
N HIS A 428 6.33 -6.80 12.78
CA HIS A 428 7.47 -6.16 12.10
C HIS A 428 7.85 -4.83 12.76
N LYS A 429 7.82 -4.76 14.10
CA LYS A 429 7.96 -3.53 14.89
C LYS A 429 9.18 -2.70 14.46
N GLU A 430 10.29 -3.36 14.19
CA GLU A 430 11.56 -2.77 13.76
C GLU A 430 11.51 -2.03 12.41
N THR A 431 10.51 -2.32 11.57
CA THR A 431 10.32 -1.68 10.26
C THR A 431 9.49 -0.40 10.37
N PHE A 432 8.81 -0.17 11.49
CA PHE A 432 8.05 1.06 11.76
C PHE A 432 8.85 2.04 12.62
N ALA A 433 8.49 3.33 12.54
CA ALA A 433 9.04 4.37 13.41
C ALA A 433 8.05 4.72 14.53
N ASP A 434 8.60 5.15 15.67
CA ASP A 434 7.84 5.62 16.82
C ASP A 434 7.37 7.07 16.60
N ALA A 435 6.49 7.26 15.62
CA ALA A 435 5.85 8.52 15.23
C ALA A 435 4.44 8.22 14.68
N HIS A 436 3.62 9.24 14.48
CA HIS A 436 2.37 9.11 13.75
C HIS A 436 2.44 9.80 12.39
N VAL A 437 1.75 9.24 11.40
CA VAL A 437 1.46 9.90 10.13
C VAL A 437 0.35 10.91 10.35
N GLY A 438 0.47 12.06 9.69
CA GLY A 438 -0.58 13.07 9.72
C GLY A 438 -0.52 14.00 8.51
N ALA A 439 -1.07 15.20 8.71
CA ALA A 439 -0.98 16.29 7.76
C ALA A 439 -0.72 17.61 8.50
N PRO A 440 0.05 18.54 7.90
CA PRO A 440 0.20 19.88 8.44
C PRO A 440 -1.14 20.62 8.46
N PRO A 441 -1.25 21.73 9.21
CA PRO A 441 -2.42 22.60 9.16
C PRO A 441 -2.88 22.96 7.74
N ASP A 442 -4.18 22.84 7.49
CA ASP A 442 -4.80 23.15 6.20
C ASP A 442 -6.08 23.99 6.35
N GLN A 443 -6.70 24.37 5.22
CA GLN A 443 -7.90 25.22 5.19
C GLN A 443 -9.15 24.60 5.83
N PHE A 444 -9.24 23.28 5.91
CA PHE A 444 -10.35 22.54 6.52
C PHE A 444 -10.02 22.16 7.96
N ASN A 445 -8.75 21.87 8.25
CA ASN A 445 -8.22 21.48 9.55
C ASN A 445 -7.08 22.41 9.96
N ALA A 446 -7.42 23.57 10.54
CA ALA A 446 -6.45 24.59 10.97
C ALA A 446 -5.46 24.12 12.06
N LYS A 447 -5.71 22.97 12.70
CA LYS A 447 -4.81 22.34 13.68
C LYS A 447 -3.91 21.26 13.07
N GLY A 448 -4.04 21.00 11.78
CA GLY A 448 -3.50 19.80 11.13
C GLY A 448 -4.27 18.56 11.54
N GLN A 449 -3.74 17.40 11.16
CA GLN A 449 -4.38 16.10 11.38
C GLN A 449 -3.35 15.11 11.90
N ASP A 450 -3.71 14.34 12.92
CA ASP A 450 -2.99 13.15 13.36
C ASP A 450 -3.85 11.95 13.01
N TRP A 451 -3.34 11.06 12.16
CA TRP A 451 -4.06 9.88 11.71
C TRP A 451 -3.76 8.65 12.58
N GLY A 452 -2.85 8.76 13.55
CA GLY A 452 -2.54 7.72 14.54
C GLY A 452 -1.79 6.50 14.00
N SER A 453 -1.45 6.46 12.72
CA SER A 453 -0.74 5.33 12.11
C SER A 453 0.77 5.48 12.23
N PRO A 454 1.54 4.45 12.63
CA PRO A 454 2.98 4.50 12.57
C PRO A 454 3.48 4.45 11.11
N PRO A 455 4.40 5.34 10.70
CA PRO A 455 5.02 5.27 9.39
C PRO A 455 6.06 4.15 9.32
N PHE A 456 6.31 3.65 8.11
CA PHE A 456 7.52 2.86 7.87
C PHE A 456 8.76 3.71 8.13
N ASN A 457 9.76 3.15 8.80
CA ASN A 457 11.08 3.74 8.93
C ASN A 457 11.83 3.55 7.59
N PRO A 458 12.12 4.62 6.83
CA PRO A 458 12.68 4.50 5.48
C PRO A 458 14.06 3.81 5.46
N LEU A 459 14.85 3.94 6.53
CA LEU A 459 16.16 3.29 6.63
C LEU A 459 16.01 1.78 6.82
N ARG A 460 15.09 1.36 7.70
CA ARG A 460 14.82 -0.05 7.99
C ARG A 460 14.13 -0.74 6.84
N LEU A 461 13.19 -0.04 6.19
CA LEU A 461 12.51 -0.54 5.01
C LEU A 461 13.51 -0.82 3.88
N ARG A 462 14.46 0.08 3.62
CA ARG A 462 15.52 -0.16 2.63
C ARG A 462 16.48 -1.28 3.05
N GLU A 463 16.85 -1.34 4.34
CA GLU A 463 17.70 -2.42 4.88
C GLU A 463 17.08 -3.80 4.70
N GLY A 464 15.76 -3.92 4.90
CA GLY A 464 14.99 -5.13 4.66
C GLY A 464 14.68 -5.41 3.18
N GLY A 465 15.27 -4.66 2.25
CA GLY A 465 15.01 -4.81 0.82
C GLY A 465 13.57 -4.49 0.43
N TYR A 466 12.89 -3.61 1.15
CA TYR A 466 11.49 -3.22 0.94
C TYR A 466 10.48 -4.37 1.06
N ALA A 467 10.82 -5.46 1.74
CA ALA A 467 10.02 -6.68 1.81
C ALA A 467 8.56 -6.42 2.25
N GLU A 468 8.35 -5.62 3.29
CA GLU A 468 7.02 -5.28 3.81
C GLU A 468 6.21 -4.45 2.81
N PHE A 469 6.84 -3.51 2.12
CA PHE A 469 6.16 -2.70 1.09
C PHE A 469 5.77 -3.55 -0.12
N ILE A 470 6.67 -4.44 -0.57
CA ILE A 470 6.40 -5.40 -1.65
C ILE A 470 5.22 -6.31 -1.27
N ALA A 471 5.21 -6.84 -0.03
CA ALA A 471 4.13 -7.68 0.47
C ALA A 471 2.77 -6.95 0.46
N VAL A 472 2.75 -5.68 0.88
CA VAL A 472 1.53 -4.84 0.84
C VAL A 472 1.02 -4.67 -0.58
N LEU A 473 1.89 -4.38 -1.55
CA LEU A 473 1.49 -4.25 -2.95
C LEU A 473 0.93 -5.57 -3.50
N ARG A 474 1.63 -6.69 -3.30
CA ARG A 474 1.18 -8.03 -3.74
C ARG A 474 -0.19 -8.38 -3.17
N ALA A 475 -0.39 -8.21 -1.87
CA ALA A 475 -1.65 -8.50 -1.21
C ALA A 475 -2.82 -7.65 -1.75
N ASN A 476 -2.57 -6.41 -2.16
CA ASN A 476 -3.59 -5.48 -2.62
C ASN A 476 -3.79 -5.44 -4.13
N MET A 477 -2.81 -5.89 -4.91
CA MET A 477 -2.94 -6.11 -6.36
C MET A 477 -3.48 -7.52 -6.68
N ARG A 478 -3.36 -8.47 -5.75
CA ARG A 478 -4.07 -9.74 -5.85
C ARG A 478 -5.58 -9.50 -5.92
N HIS A 479 -6.21 -10.15 -6.90
CA HIS A 479 -7.64 -10.01 -7.21
C HIS A 479 -8.05 -8.56 -7.54
N ALA A 480 -7.16 -7.77 -8.17
CA ALA A 480 -7.47 -6.41 -8.59
C ALA A 480 -6.93 -6.11 -9.99
N GLY A 481 -7.72 -5.45 -10.83
CA GLY A 481 -7.23 -4.87 -12.08
C GLY A 481 -6.85 -3.39 -11.94
N ALA A 482 -7.21 -2.77 -10.82
CA ALA A 482 -6.76 -1.43 -10.45
C ALA A 482 -6.54 -1.29 -8.94
N LEU A 483 -5.50 -0.56 -8.55
CA LEU A 483 -5.19 -0.23 -7.16
C LEU A 483 -5.13 1.28 -6.94
N ARG A 484 -5.95 1.81 -6.04
CA ARG A 484 -5.81 3.14 -5.47
C ARG A 484 -4.76 3.09 -4.36
N ILE A 485 -3.75 3.94 -4.45
CA ILE A 485 -2.84 4.24 -3.34
C ILE A 485 -3.36 5.53 -2.69
N ASP A 486 -3.91 5.41 -1.48
CA ASP A 486 -4.33 6.54 -0.66
C ASP A 486 -3.13 7.39 -0.27
N HIS A 487 -3.26 8.72 -0.35
CA HIS A 487 -2.17 9.65 -0.05
C HIS A 487 -0.85 9.30 -0.78
N VAL A 488 -0.89 9.24 -2.12
CA VAL A 488 0.22 8.69 -2.93
C VAL A 488 1.55 9.47 -2.77
N MET A 489 1.49 10.70 -2.26
CA MET A 489 2.66 11.46 -1.84
C MET A 489 3.54 10.71 -0.85
N ALA A 490 2.99 9.72 -0.11
CA ALA A 490 3.72 8.81 0.77
C ALA A 490 4.91 8.10 0.11
N LEU A 491 4.88 7.92 -1.22
CA LEU A 491 6.01 7.36 -1.97
C LEU A 491 7.21 8.32 -2.02
N MET A 492 6.98 9.62 -1.89
CA MET A 492 8.00 10.66 -1.88
C MET A 492 8.31 11.12 -0.46
N HIS A 493 7.27 11.46 0.32
CA HIS A 493 7.41 11.90 1.70
C HIS A 493 6.12 11.70 2.52
N LEU A 494 6.25 11.62 3.85
CA LEU A 494 5.10 11.64 4.77
C LEU A 494 5.32 12.68 5.85
N PHE A 495 4.24 13.37 6.24
CA PHE A 495 4.28 14.27 7.38
C PHE A 495 4.24 13.44 8.67
N TRP A 496 5.34 13.46 9.42
CA TRP A 496 5.48 12.74 10.68
C TRP A 496 5.23 13.67 11.86
N ILE A 497 4.50 13.15 12.84
CA ILE A 497 4.24 13.78 14.13
C ILE A 497 4.94 12.92 15.19
N PRO A 498 5.95 13.45 15.90
CA PRO A 498 6.57 12.71 16.99
C PRO A 498 5.57 12.31 18.08
N LEU A 499 5.75 11.15 18.71
CA LEU A 499 4.88 10.69 19.80
C LEU A 499 4.80 11.73 20.93
N GLY A 500 3.58 11.96 21.43
CA GLY A 500 3.30 12.98 22.45
C GLY A 500 3.30 14.42 21.94
N GLY A 501 3.65 14.64 20.66
CA GLY A 501 3.56 15.92 19.97
C GLY A 501 2.15 16.20 19.42
N ASN A 502 2.06 17.20 18.54
CA ASN A 502 0.85 17.52 17.79
C ASN A 502 1.24 17.92 16.35
N PRO A 503 0.29 18.10 15.41
CA PRO A 503 0.64 18.38 14.02
C PRO A 503 1.53 19.63 13.81
N SER A 504 1.52 20.61 14.71
CA SER A 504 2.41 21.79 14.61
C SER A 504 3.88 21.49 14.90
N THR A 505 4.18 20.38 15.58
CA THR A 505 5.55 19.93 15.87
C THR A 505 6.09 18.95 14.83
N GLY A 506 5.28 18.58 13.83
CA GLY A 506 5.64 17.63 12.78
C GLY A 506 6.45 18.23 11.65
N ALA A 507 7.01 17.36 10.82
CA ALA A 507 7.70 17.72 9.58
C ALA A 507 7.66 16.57 8.57
N TYR A 508 8.02 16.85 7.32
CA TYR A 508 8.08 15.82 6.29
C TYR A 508 9.34 14.95 6.44
N MET A 509 9.13 13.65 6.34
CA MET A 509 10.15 12.63 6.19
C MET A 509 10.15 12.13 4.74
N GLY A 510 11.27 12.25 4.06
CA GLY A 510 11.49 11.75 2.71
C GLY A 510 11.62 10.23 2.67
N TYR A 511 11.09 9.63 1.61
CA TYR A 511 11.20 8.21 1.30
C TYR A 511 12.05 8.00 0.04
N PRO A 512 12.64 6.80 -0.16
CA PRO A 512 13.37 6.45 -1.38
C PRO A 512 12.48 6.41 -2.63
N PHE A 513 12.09 7.58 -3.15
CA PHE A 513 11.01 7.71 -4.13
C PHE A 513 11.24 6.93 -5.42
N ASP A 514 12.46 6.96 -5.95
CA ASP A 514 12.81 6.24 -7.19
C ASP A 514 12.74 4.71 -7.02
N ASP A 515 13.17 4.21 -5.87
CA ASP A 515 13.12 2.79 -5.50
C ASP A 515 11.65 2.35 -5.37
N LEU A 516 10.85 3.10 -4.60
CA LEU A 516 9.44 2.78 -4.37
C LEU A 516 8.62 2.83 -5.66
N LEU A 517 8.86 3.81 -6.54
CA LEU A 517 8.22 3.85 -7.86
C LEU A 517 8.61 2.64 -8.73
N GLY A 518 9.86 2.16 -8.63
CA GLY A 518 10.32 0.98 -9.37
C GLY A 518 9.63 -0.28 -8.91
N ILE A 519 9.49 -0.43 -7.60
CA ILE A 519 8.78 -1.55 -6.99
C ILE A 519 7.29 -1.51 -7.33
N VAL A 520 6.65 -0.33 -7.26
CA VAL A 520 5.25 -0.15 -7.69
C VAL A 520 5.07 -0.54 -9.14
N ALA A 521 5.95 -0.11 -10.04
CA ALA A 521 5.89 -0.45 -11.45
C ALA A 521 6.04 -1.97 -11.68
N LEU A 522 7.00 -2.60 -10.99
CA LEU A 522 7.26 -4.03 -11.09
C LEU A 522 6.05 -4.85 -10.62
N GLU A 523 5.52 -4.57 -9.43
CA GLU A 523 4.35 -5.29 -8.91
C GLU A 523 3.08 -5.01 -9.72
N SER A 524 2.91 -3.78 -10.22
CA SER A 524 1.82 -3.40 -11.13
C SER A 524 1.84 -4.25 -12.41
N HIS A 525 3.01 -4.44 -13.02
CA HIS A 525 3.17 -5.30 -14.19
C HIS A 525 2.90 -6.78 -13.89
N ARG A 526 3.44 -7.31 -12.78
CA ARG A 526 3.24 -8.72 -12.39
C ARG A 526 1.77 -9.08 -12.17
N HIS A 527 0.97 -8.12 -11.71
CA HIS A 527 -0.46 -8.33 -11.46
C HIS A 527 -1.36 -7.81 -12.58
N GLN A 528 -0.80 -7.22 -13.64
CA GLN A 528 -1.56 -6.50 -14.67
C GLN A 528 -2.57 -5.51 -14.05
N CYS A 529 -2.13 -4.82 -12.99
CA CYS A 529 -2.97 -3.99 -12.15
C CYS A 529 -2.55 -2.53 -12.32
N MET A 530 -3.45 -1.71 -12.86
CA MET A 530 -3.15 -0.29 -13.06
C MET A 530 -3.17 0.48 -11.73
N VAL A 531 -2.34 1.51 -11.61
CA VAL A 531 -2.19 2.26 -10.35
C VAL A 531 -2.82 3.63 -10.46
N ILE A 532 -3.65 3.97 -9.46
CA ILE A 532 -4.23 5.29 -9.27
C ILE A 532 -3.67 5.85 -7.97
N GLY A 533 -2.96 6.97 -8.04
CA GLY A 533 -2.52 7.70 -6.87
C GLY A 533 -3.54 8.77 -6.48
N GLU A 534 -4.00 8.76 -5.24
CA GLU A 534 -4.76 9.90 -4.73
C GLU A 534 -3.79 11.05 -4.40
N ASP A 535 -3.87 12.12 -5.21
CA ASP A 535 -2.97 13.26 -5.22
C ASP A 535 -3.69 14.57 -4.84
N LEU A 536 -4.43 14.57 -3.73
CA LEU A 536 -5.11 15.76 -3.18
C LEU A 536 -4.34 16.34 -1.97
N GLY A 537 -4.67 17.58 -1.61
CA GLY A 537 -4.02 18.32 -0.53
C GLY A 537 -2.75 19.04 -0.99
N THR A 538 -1.74 19.08 -0.13
CA THR A 538 -0.45 19.73 -0.39
C THR A 538 0.44 18.82 -1.23
N VAL A 539 0.36 18.95 -2.55
CA VAL A 539 1.12 18.14 -3.50
C VAL A 539 2.45 18.80 -3.85
N PRO A 540 3.59 18.10 -3.73
CA PRO A 540 4.89 18.68 -4.06
C PRO A 540 4.99 19.17 -5.52
N PRO A 541 5.79 20.21 -5.80
CA PRO A 541 6.07 20.64 -7.16
C PRO A 541 6.59 19.48 -8.02
N ALA A 542 6.16 19.43 -9.28
CA ALA A 542 6.49 18.39 -10.26
C ALA A 542 6.09 16.95 -9.91
N PHE A 543 5.44 16.70 -8.77
CA PHE A 543 5.01 15.37 -8.36
C PHE A 543 4.05 14.74 -9.37
N ARG A 544 3.03 15.48 -9.82
CA ARG A 544 2.05 14.97 -10.79
C ARG A 544 2.67 14.61 -12.14
N GLU A 545 3.61 15.43 -12.62
CA GLU A 545 4.36 15.12 -13.85
C GLU A 545 5.18 13.85 -13.68
N ARG A 546 5.81 13.67 -12.51
CA ARG A 546 6.54 12.44 -12.20
C ARG A 546 5.63 11.22 -12.16
N MET A 547 4.50 11.26 -11.45
CA MET A 547 3.55 10.14 -11.39
C MET A 547 3.06 9.73 -12.79
N THR A 548 2.81 10.73 -13.65
CA THR A 548 2.42 10.51 -15.05
C THR A 548 3.49 9.79 -15.86
N ALA A 549 4.76 10.19 -15.70
CA ALA A 549 5.88 9.55 -16.37
C ALA A 549 6.03 8.09 -15.92
N GLU A 550 5.68 7.79 -14.67
CA GLU A 550 5.72 6.45 -14.06
C GLU A 550 4.44 5.63 -14.31
N GLY A 551 3.51 6.10 -15.15
CA GLY A 551 2.28 5.36 -15.48
C GLY A 551 1.25 5.29 -14.35
N ILE A 552 1.34 6.17 -13.35
CA ILE A 552 0.41 6.21 -12.23
C ILE A 552 -0.62 7.33 -12.47
N LEU A 553 -1.89 6.98 -12.41
CA LEU A 553 -3.00 7.90 -12.71
C LEU A 553 -3.33 8.81 -11.52
N GLY A 554 -3.63 10.08 -11.77
CA GLY A 554 -4.08 11.02 -10.73
C GLY A 554 -5.58 10.92 -10.42
N TYR A 555 -6.00 11.55 -9.32
CA TYR A 555 -7.37 11.54 -8.82
C TYR A 555 -7.99 12.95 -8.87
N LEU A 556 -9.05 13.14 -9.66
CA LEU A 556 -9.68 14.45 -9.89
C LEU A 556 -11.14 14.48 -9.40
N PRO A 557 -11.44 15.10 -8.24
CA PRO A 557 -12.81 15.25 -7.78
C PRO A 557 -13.56 16.27 -8.66
N ALA A 558 -14.84 15.99 -8.94
CA ALA A 558 -15.70 16.95 -9.64
C ALA A 558 -15.85 18.24 -8.82
N GLY A 559 -15.64 19.39 -9.46
CA GLY A 559 -15.73 20.72 -8.83
C GLY A 559 -14.40 21.27 -8.28
N GLY A 560 -13.32 20.50 -8.29
CA GLY A 560 -11.98 21.00 -7.93
C GLY A 560 -11.46 22.01 -8.96
N THR A 561 -11.07 23.20 -8.51
CA THR A 561 -10.35 24.18 -9.33
C THR A 561 -8.87 23.79 -9.41
N GLY A 562 -8.53 22.88 -10.31
CA GLY A 562 -7.15 22.76 -10.73
C GLY A 562 -6.73 24.08 -11.37
N HIS A 563 -5.77 24.81 -10.79
CA HIS A 563 -5.12 25.97 -11.41
C HIS A 563 -4.20 25.57 -12.60
N GLY A 564 -4.51 24.48 -13.29
CA GLY A 564 -3.92 24.07 -14.56
C GLY A 564 -4.94 24.26 -15.67
N LEU A 565 -4.53 24.87 -16.78
CA LEU A 565 -5.31 25.18 -17.98
C LEU A 565 -6.11 23.98 -18.55
N HIS A 566 -7.27 23.59 -17.99
CA HIS A 566 -8.13 22.56 -18.60
C HIS A 566 -9.65 22.81 -18.36
N PRO A 567 -10.53 22.43 -19.33
CA PRO A 567 -11.95 22.75 -19.28
C PRO A 567 -12.75 21.87 -18.31
N ARG A 568 -13.78 22.47 -17.71
CA ARG A 568 -14.71 21.87 -16.74
C ARG A 568 -15.58 20.77 -17.36
N PRO A 569 -15.85 19.65 -16.67
CA PRO A 569 -17.00 18.80 -16.96
C PRO A 569 -18.29 19.48 -16.46
N ALA A 570 -19.35 19.46 -17.27
CA ALA A 570 -20.60 20.17 -16.99
C ALA A 570 -21.57 19.45 -16.04
N ASN A 571 -21.28 18.24 -15.55
CA ASN A 571 -22.21 17.48 -14.71
C ASN A 571 -21.48 16.80 -13.52
N GLY A 572 -22.05 16.92 -12.32
CA GLY A 572 -21.45 16.64 -11.01
C GLY A 572 -21.19 15.17 -10.65
N GLY A 573 -20.44 14.42 -11.46
CA GLY A 573 -19.87 13.13 -11.10
C GLY A 573 -18.37 13.21 -10.84
N ARG A 574 -17.83 12.49 -9.85
CA ARG A 574 -16.37 12.34 -9.68
C ARG A 574 -15.80 11.70 -10.95
N SER A 575 -14.81 12.34 -11.58
CA SER A 575 -14.24 11.89 -12.85
C SER A 575 -12.77 11.62 -12.68
N LEU A 576 -12.32 10.38 -12.90
CA LEU A 576 -10.92 10.13 -13.23
C LEU A 576 -10.69 10.74 -14.61
N ALA A 577 -9.84 11.76 -14.73
CA ALA A 577 -9.48 12.34 -16.03
C ALA A 577 -7.96 12.31 -16.20
N TRP A 578 -7.49 11.86 -17.36
CA TRP A 578 -6.08 11.96 -17.74
C TRP A 578 -5.95 12.39 -19.21
N ASN A 579 -5.01 13.30 -19.49
CA ASN A 579 -4.74 13.90 -20.81
C ASN A 579 -3.46 13.33 -21.43
N ARG A 580 -3.45 12.10 -21.96
CA ARG A 580 -2.33 11.65 -22.82
C ARG A 580 -2.61 11.78 -24.31
N CYS A 581 -3.85 12.08 -24.70
CA CYS A 581 -4.19 12.26 -26.10
C CYS A 581 -4.20 13.75 -26.49
N ARG A 582 -3.03 14.29 -26.85
CA ARG A 582 -2.99 15.23 -27.97
C ARG A 582 -2.83 14.38 -29.24
N PRO A 583 -3.70 14.51 -30.25
CA PRO A 583 -3.40 13.95 -31.56
C PRO A 583 -2.12 14.60 -32.06
N GLU A 584 -1.21 13.80 -32.59
CA GLU A 584 -0.07 14.29 -33.36
C GLU A 584 -0.57 15.27 -34.44
N ALA A 585 0.09 16.42 -34.53
CA ALA A 585 -0.20 17.41 -35.53
C ALA A 585 0.08 16.81 -36.92
N GLY A 586 -0.98 16.53 -37.67
CA GLY A 586 -0.94 16.03 -39.03
C GLY A 586 -1.90 16.80 -39.92
N SER A 587 -1.34 17.41 -40.97
CA SER A 587 -1.96 18.17 -42.06
C SER A 587 -2.35 19.63 -41.77
N GLU A 588 -1.37 20.52 -41.97
CA GLU A 588 -1.63 21.72 -42.73
C GLU A 588 -2.29 21.33 -44.07
N SER A 589 -3.52 21.77 -44.28
CA SER A 589 -3.94 22.21 -45.62
C SER A 589 -4.89 23.39 -45.44
N GLY A 590 -4.34 24.56 -45.76
CA GLY A 590 -5.13 25.78 -45.82
C GLY A 590 -6.09 25.74 -46.98
N LEU A 591 -7.33 26.14 -46.74
CA LEU A 591 -8.14 26.87 -47.71
C LEU A 591 -8.86 27.99 -46.95
N GLY A 592 -8.30 29.18 -47.09
CA GLY A 592 -8.89 30.42 -46.61
C GLY A 592 -10.00 30.92 -47.54
N ARG A 593 -10.98 31.56 -46.90
CA ARG A 593 -11.70 32.78 -47.31
C ARG A 593 -12.43 32.83 -48.67
N SER A 594 -13.75 32.94 -48.59
CA SER A 594 -14.63 34.01 -49.14
C SER A 594 -16.09 33.54 -49.00
N ALA A 595 -17.16 34.33 -48.89
CA ALA A 595 -17.46 35.74 -48.66
C ALA A 595 -18.99 35.79 -48.36
N GLY A 596 -19.50 36.81 -47.67
CA GLY A 596 -20.94 37.04 -47.60
C GLY A 596 -21.41 37.97 -46.48
N ARG A 597 -21.36 39.28 -46.72
CA ARG A 597 -22.12 40.32 -45.98
C ARG A 597 -23.45 40.60 -46.68
N ASN A 598 -24.39 41.16 -45.90
CA ASN A 598 -25.67 41.86 -46.18
C ASN A 598 -26.92 41.07 -45.72
N SER A 599 -27.95 41.63 -45.08
CA SER A 599 -28.30 43.00 -44.63
C SER A 599 -29.68 43.00 -43.93
N HIS A 600 -29.93 44.01 -43.05
CA HIS A 600 -31.22 44.55 -42.54
C HIS A 600 -31.98 43.75 -41.45
N GLY A 601 -32.60 44.34 -40.42
CA GLY A 601 -32.94 45.74 -40.11
C GLY A 601 -33.31 45.93 -38.62
N GLN A 602 -33.43 47.21 -38.22
CA GLN A 602 -33.70 47.73 -36.87
C GLN A 602 -35.13 47.42 -36.33
N PRO A 603 -35.38 47.53 -35.01
CA PRO A 603 -36.70 47.86 -34.49
C PRO A 603 -36.80 49.34 -34.05
N SER A 604 -37.96 49.92 -34.31
CA SER A 604 -38.36 51.31 -34.04
C SER A 604 -38.99 51.48 -32.66
N ASP A 605 -38.69 52.61 -32.00
CA ASP A 605 -39.45 53.21 -30.91
C ASP A 605 -40.85 53.68 -31.33
N ARG A 606 -41.84 53.60 -30.43
CA ARG A 606 -42.63 54.75 -29.88
C ARG A 606 -43.82 54.32 -28.97
N PRO A 607 -44.39 55.25 -28.16
CA PRO A 607 -44.78 55.01 -26.77
C PRO A 607 -46.30 55.05 -26.49
N SER A 608 -46.69 54.70 -25.26
CA SER A 608 -47.99 55.04 -24.67
C SER A 608 -47.83 55.38 -23.19
N ALA A 609 -48.48 56.46 -22.78
CA ALA A 609 -48.35 57.15 -21.50
C ALA A 609 -49.36 56.66 -20.44
N ALA A 610 -48.96 56.88 -19.18
CA ALA A 610 -49.75 57.33 -18.02
C ALA A 610 -50.98 56.51 -17.54
N ALA A 611 -50.96 56.09 -16.27
CA ALA A 611 -51.63 56.84 -15.18
C ALA A 611 -51.63 56.09 -13.83
N ARG A 612 -51.19 56.82 -12.79
CA ARG A 612 -51.79 56.97 -11.44
C ARG A 612 -52.03 55.73 -10.55
N GLY A 613 -51.40 55.72 -9.37
CA GLY A 613 -51.92 55.03 -8.17
C GLY A 613 -53.08 55.83 -7.53
N PRO A 614 -53.40 55.66 -6.22
CA PRO A 614 -52.87 54.74 -5.22
C PRO A 614 -53.97 53.92 -4.47
N ASP A 615 -53.55 52.92 -3.70
CA ASP A 615 -53.87 52.70 -2.27
C ASP A 615 -52.91 51.67 -1.69
#